data_AF-A0A6G3CXZ7-F1
#
_entry.id   AF-A0A6G3CXZ7-F1
#
_cell.length_a   1.000
_cell.length_b   1.000
_cell.length_c   1.000
_cell.angle_alpha   90.00
_cell.angle_beta   90.00
_cell.angle_gamma   90.00
#
_symmetry.space_group_name_H-M   'P 1'
#
loop_
_entity.id
_entity.type
_entity.pdbx_description
1 polymer ?
#
loop_
_entity_poly.entity_id
_entity_poly.type
_entity_poly.pdbx_seq_one_letter_code
_entity_poly.pdbx_strand_id
1 'polypeptide(L)'
;MSLNTVGARSGVPASGTDSDLVVHRDELGAVGNEAFRVHGELRKRADVAGAGADKAGAGTTARAAAELQGHNFSAGGELYTTLEVWTSQVKTVLQMFAHISNHLDYSKKSHANDEVEIAATLRGRDGSAVPVSELQKYVK
;
A
#
# COMPACT_ATOMS: atom_id res chain seq x y z
N MET A 1 14.05 2.50 -9.29
CA MET A 1 14.35 3.36 -8.13
C MET A 1 15.33 2.63 -7.24
N SER A 2 16.53 3.16 -7.04
CA SER A 2 17.51 2.61 -6.09
C SER A 2 17.33 3.32 -4.75
N LEU A 3 17.05 2.56 -3.69
CA LEU A 3 16.93 3.07 -2.33
C LEU A 3 17.92 2.33 -1.43
N ASN A 4 18.77 3.13 -0.80
CA ASN A 4 19.55 2.90 0.42
C ASN A 4 21.04 2.52 0.24
N THR A 5 21.91 3.54 0.26
CA THR A 5 23.32 3.38 0.62
C THR A 5 23.47 3.44 2.14
N VAL A 6 23.50 2.27 2.78
CA VAL A 6 23.92 2.18 4.19
C VAL A 6 25.42 2.48 4.25
N GLY A 7 25.75 3.53 5.01
CA GLY A 7 27.10 4.08 5.13
C GLY A 7 28.16 3.05 5.54
N ALA A 8 29.33 3.18 4.92
CA ALA A 8 30.50 2.35 5.19
C ALA A 8 30.89 2.43 6.68
N ARG A 9 30.73 1.31 7.39
CA ARG A 9 31.46 1.04 8.63
C ARG A 9 32.43 -0.09 8.37
N SER A 10 33.71 0.22 8.58
CA SER A 10 34.86 -0.61 8.29
C SER A 10 34.80 -1.98 9.00
N GLY A 11 35.12 -3.03 8.24
CA GLY A 11 35.80 -4.22 8.76
C GLY A 11 34.92 -5.37 9.27
N VAL A 12 34.10 -5.96 8.40
CA VAL A 12 33.63 -7.36 8.52
C VAL A 12 33.53 -7.93 7.10
N PRO A 13 34.03 -9.15 6.79
CA PRO A 13 33.80 -9.74 5.48
C PRO A 13 32.30 -10.04 5.35
N ALA A 14 31.59 -9.23 4.58
CA ALA A 14 30.19 -9.45 4.27
C ALA A 14 30.08 -10.64 3.30
N SER A 15 30.03 -11.85 3.85
CA SER A 15 29.41 -12.98 3.16
C SER A 15 27.90 -12.81 3.29
N GLY A 16 27.35 -11.99 2.42
CA GLY A 16 25.93 -11.81 2.25
C GLY A 16 25.72 -11.59 0.77
N THR A 17 25.27 -12.64 0.09
CA THR A 17 24.67 -12.50 -1.24
C THR A 17 23.66 -11.38 -1.17
N ASP A 18 23.98 -10.27 -1.84
CA ASP A 18 23.04 -9.22 -2.19
C ASP A 18 22.00 -9.91 -3.09
N SER A 19 20.96 -10.46 -2.47
CA SER A 19 19.88 -11.12 -3.20
C SER A 19 19.18 -10.04 -3.98
N ASP A 20 19.48 -9.96 -5.27
CA ASP A 20 18.86 -9.02 -6.19
C ASP A 20 17.33 -9.13 -6.05
N LEU A 21 16.71 -8.07 -5.52
CA LEU A 21 15.27 -8.02 -5.30
C LEU A 21 14.59 -7.75 -6.64
N VAL A 22 14.58 -8.77 -7.50
CA VAL A 22 13.86 -8.74 -8.77
C VAL A 22 12.37 -8.98 -8.48
N VAL A 23 11.54 -8.03 -8.87
CA VAL A 23 10.07 -8.13 -8.75
C VAL A 23 9.43 -7.95 -10.12
N HIS A 24 8.43 -8.76 -10.42
CA HIS A 24 7.73 -8.69 -11.71
C HIS A 24 6.46 -7.83 -11.64
N ARG A 25 6.09 -7.23 -12.77
CA ARG A 25 4.92 -6.33 -12.88
C ARG A 25 3.61 -6.97 -12.42
N ASP A 26 3.43 -8.26 -12.71
CA ASP A 26 2.23 -8.99 -12.32
C ASP A 26 2.18 -9.28 -10.83
N GLU A 27 3.34 -9.52 -10.19
CA GLU A 27 3.46 -9.69 -8.75
C GLU A 27 3.16 -8.38 -8.00
N LEU A 28 3.68 -7.24 -8.50
CA LEU A 28 3.33 -5.92 -7.95
C LEU A 28 1.82 -5.64 -8.09
N GLY A 29 1.23 -6.01 -9.22
CA GLY A 29 -0.22 -5.92 -9.43
C GLY A 29 -1.02 -6.80 -8.46
N ALA A 30 -0.56 -8.02 -8.20
CA ALA A 30 -1.19 -8.93 -7.25
C ALA A 30 -1.15 -8.38 -5.82
N VAL A 31 -0.01 -7.85 -5.37
CA VAL A 31 0.13 -7.23 -4.04
C VAL A 31 -0.75 -5.99 -3.92
N GLY A 32 -0.79 -5.12 -4.93
CA GLY A 32 -1.67 -3.95 -4.94
C GLY A 32 -3.15 -4.33 -4.82
N ASN A 33 -3.59 -5.33 -5.58
CA ASN A 33 -4.96 -5.83 -5.52
C ASN A 33 -5.30 -6.45 -4.15
N GLU A 34 -4.36 -7.18 -3.55
CA GLU A 34 -4.55 -7.75 -2.22
C GLU A 34 -4.64 -6.67 -1.14
N ALA A 35 -3.82 -5.62 -1.23
CA ALA A 35 -3.93 -4.45 -0.35
C ALA A 35 -5.30 -3.76 -0.48
N PHE A 36 -5.84 -3.63 -1.70
CA PHE A 36 -7.19 -3.12 -1.93
C PHE A 36 -8.28 -4.00 -1.29
N ARG A 37 -8.14 -5.33 -1.42
CA ARG A 37 -9.06 -6.30 -0.80
C ARG A 37 -9.05 -6.19 0.72
N VAL A 38 -7.86 -6.16 1.33
CA VAL A 38 -7.68 -6.02 2.78
C VAL A 38 -8.23 -4.68 3.26
N HIS A 39 -7.98 -3.58 2.56
CA HIS A 39 -8.59 -2.28 2.84
C HIS A 39 -10.12 -2.37 2.90
N GLY A 40 -10.74 -2.99 1.88
CA GLY A 40 -12.19 -3.14 1.80
C GLY A 40 -12.77 -3.98 2.95
N GLU A 41 -12.13 -5.09 3.30
CA GLU A 41 -12.59 -5.96 4.39
C GLU A 41 -12.36 -5.33 5.77
N LEU A 42 -11.21 -4.70 5.99
CA LEU A 42 -10.91 -3.99 7.22
C LEU A 42 -11.93 -2.86 7.46
N ARG A 43 -12.25 -2.09 6.42
CA ARG A 43 -13.25 -1.00 6.50
C ARG A 43 -14.61 -1.50 6.98
N LYS A 44 -15.06 -2.66 6.48
CA LYS A 44 -16.36 -3.24 6.85
C LYS A 44 -16.36 -3.82 8.26
N ARG A 45 -15.27 -4.47 8.66
CA ARG A 45 -15.22 -5.29 9.88
C ARG A 45 -14.76 -4.54 11.11
N ALA A 46 -13.99 -3.47 10.94
CA ALA A 46 -13.36 -2.74 12.05
C ALA A 46 -14.06 -1.42 12.40
N ASP A 47 -15.16 -1.06 11.73
CA ASP A 47 -15.98 0.10 12.08
C ASP A 47 -16.84 -0.19 13.33
N VAL A 48 -16.18 -0.16 14.49
CA VAL A 48 -16.83 -0.35 15.80
C VAL A 48 -17.57 0.91 16.23
N ALA A 49 -17.15 2.09 15.78
CA ALA A 49 -17.77 3.37 16.13
C ALA A 49 -19.17 3.51 15.54
N GLY A 50 -19.39 3.04 14.30
CA GLY A 50 -20.70 3.00 13.65
C GLY A 50 -21.49 1.71 13.90
N ALA A 51 -20.91 0.70 14.54
CA ALA A 51 -21.52 -0.62 14.67
C ALA A 51 -22.84 -0.56 15.47
N GLY A 52 -23.94 -0.95 14.81
CA GLY A 52 -25.27 -0.92 15.37
C GLY A 52 -25.75 0.50 15.68
N ALA A 53 -25.35 1.50 14.90
CA ALA A 53 -25.76 2.89 15.09
C ALA A 53 -27.27 3.04 15.22
N ASP A 54 -27.69 3.88 16.17
CA ASP A 54 -29.10 4.28 16.31
C ASP A 54 -29.48 5.38 15.30
N LYS A 55 -30.69 5.94 15.44
CA LYS A 55 -31.16 7.04 14.56
C LYS A 55 -30.33 8.32 14.69
N ALA A 56 -29.59 8.49 15.79
CA ALA A 56 -28.71 9.63 16.02
C ALA A 56 -27.29 9.37 15.50
N GLY A 57 -27.01 8.17 14.99
CA GLY A 57 -25.70 7.79 14.45
C GLY A 57 -24.73 7.25 15.50
N ALA A 58 -25.15 7.05 16.75
CA ALA A 58 -24.27 6.57 17.81
C ALA A 58 -24.20 5.04 17.81
N GLY A 59 -23.00 4.48 17.63
CA GLY A 59 -22.76 3.04 17.73
C GLY A 59 -23.02 2.48 19.12
N THR A 60 -23.19 1.16 19.19
CA THR A 60 -23.46 0.43 20.43
C THR A 60 -22.41 0.67 21.51
N THR A 61 -21.12 0.67 21.16
CA THR A 61 -20.02 0.93 22.10
C THR A 61 -20.06 2.36 22.67
N ALA A 62 -20.30 3.36 21.83
CA ALA A 62 -20.41 4.75 22.27
C ALA A 62 -21.59 4.95 23.22
N ARG A 63 -22.73 4.29 22.95
CA ARG A 63 -23.91 4.33 23.83
C ARG A 63 -23.68 3.63 25.16
N ALA A 64 -22.99 2.47 25.15
CA ALA A 64 -22.62 1.79 26.39
C ALA A 64 -21.67 2.64 27.24
N ALA A 65 -20.69 3.31 26.62
CA ALA A 65 -19.80 4.24 27.29
C ALA A 65 -20.58 5.41 27.93
N ALA A 66 -21.51 6.01 27.18
CA ALA A 66 -22.36 7.10 27.66
C ALA A 66 -23.26 6.66 28.83
N GLU A 67 -23.85 5.47 28.76
CA GLU A 67 -24.68 4.92 29.83
C GLU A 67 -23.86 4.70 31.11
N LEU A 68 -22.70 4.03 31.00
CA LEU A 68 -21.80 3.81 32.14
C LEU A 68 -21.37 5.13 32.79
N GLN A 69 -21.01 6.12 31.97
CA GLN A 69 -20.65 7.44 32.45
C GLN A 69 -21.82 8.17 33.13
N GLY A 70 -23.03 8.05 32.58
CA GLY A 70 -24.26 8.59 33.18
C GLY A 70 -24.58 8.00 34.55
N HIS A 71 -24.19 6.75 34.79
CA HIS A 71 -24.28 6.08 36.09
C HIS A 71 -23.04 6.26 36.98
N ASN A 72 -22.15 7.20 36.67
CA ASN A 72 -20.92 7.51 37.41
C ASN A 72 -19.88 6.38 37.46
N PHE A 73 -19.93 5.42 36.53
CA PHE A 73 -18.84 4.45 36.37
C PHE A 73 -17.69 5.08 35.57
N SER A 74 -16.48 5.08 36.15
CA SER A 74 -15.26 5.55 35.48
C SER A 74 -14.97 4.80 34.18
N ALA A 75 -15.38 3.53 34.10
CA ALA A 75 -15.27 2.70 32.91
C ALA A 75 -15.94 3.31 31.66
N GLY A 76 -16.93 4.20 31.82
CA GLY A 76 -17.56 4.90 30.69
C GLY A 76 -16.58 5.79 29.92
N GLY A 77 -15.80 6.60 30.65
CA GLY A 77 -14.77 7.46 30.05
C GLY A 77 -13.66 6.64 29.39
N GLU A 78 -13.16 5.62 30.09
CA GLU A 78 -12.12 4.72 29.56
C GLU A 78 -12.57 3.98 28.30
N LEU A 79 -13.84 3.56 28.25
CA LEU A 79 -14.42 2.92 27.06
C LEU A 79 -14.52 3.89 25.89
N TYR A 80 -14.83 5.17 26.15
CA TYR A 80 -14.85 6.21 25.12
C TYR A 80 -13.46 6.44 24.55
N THR A 81 -12.45 6.61 25.40
CA THR A 81 -11.04 6.74 24.98
C THR A 81 -10.57 5.52 24.19
N THR A 82 -10.94 4.32 24.63
CA THR A 82 -10.64 3.08 23.91
C THR A 82 -11.25 3.09 22.51
N LEU A 83 -12.50 3.53 22.37
CA LEU A 83 -13.19 3.63 21.08
C LEU A 83 -12.53 4.65 20.15
N GLU A 84 -12.09 5.80 20.67
CA GLU A 84 -11.37 6.82 19.91
C GLU A 84 -10.02 6.31 19.40
N VAL A 85 -9.23 5.68 20.28
CA VAL A 85 -7.92 5.11 19.93
C VAL A 85 -8.07 4.02 18.88
N TRP A 86 -9.03 3.10 19.07
CA TRP A 86 -9.35 2.07 18.08
C TRP A 86 -9.68 2.68 16.72
N THR A 87 -10.59 3.65 16.70
CA THR A 87 -11.03 4.32 15.47
C THR A 87 -9.86 5.00 14.76
N SER A 88 -8.97 5.64 15.51
CA SER A 88 -7.76 6.27 14.98
C SER A 88 -6.81 5.24 14.35
N GLN A 89 -6.51 4.15 15.07
CA GLN A 89 -5.61 3.11 14.58
C GLN A 89 -6.15 2.42 13.33
N VAL A 90 -7.44 2.08 13.30
CA VAL A 90 -8.09 1.50 12.11
C VAL A 90 -7.98 2.44 10.92
N LYS A 91 -8.20 3.75 11.11
CA LYS A 91 -8.05 4.75 10.04
C LYS A 91 -6.60 4.81 9.53
N THR A 92 -5.61 4.78 10.42
CA THR A 92 -4.19 4.75 10.02
C THR A 92 -3.88 3.53 9.16
N VAL A 93 -4.31 2.34 9.59
CA VAL A 93 -4.07 1.10 8.83
C VAL A 93 -4.80 1.11 7.48
N LEU A 94 -6.04 1.61 7.43
CA LEU A 94 -6.74 1.82 6.17
C LEU A 94 -5.98 2.74 5.22
N GLN A 95 -5.49 3.88 5.72
CA GLN A 95 -4.66 4.79 4.90
C GLN A 95 -3.41 4.08 4.38
N MET A 96 -2.71 3.29 5.19
CA MET A 96 -1.54 2.53 4.74
C MET A 96 -1.88 1.56 3.61
N PHE A 97 -2.96 0.77 3.73
CA PHE A 97 -3.36 -0.14 2.64
C PHE A 97 -3.80 0.61 1.38
N ALA A 98 -4.50 1.73 1.52
CA ALA A 98 -4.83 2.59 0.39
C ALA A 98 -3.57 3.15 -0.30
N HIS A 99 -2.58 3.61 0.48
CA HIS A 99 -1.31 4.09 -0.03
C HIS A 99 -0.53 3.00 -0.77
N ILE A 100 -0.43 1.78 -0.21
CA ILE A 100 0.23 0.64 -0.86
C ILE A 100 -0.46 0.30 -2.17
N SER A 101 -1.79 0.13 -2.15
CA SER A 101 -2.58 -0.17 -3.33
C SER A 101 -2.39 0.86 -4.43
N ASN A 102 -2.50 2.15 -4.10
CA ASN A 102 -2.36 3.25 -5.05
C ASN A 102 -0.94 3.36 -5.60
N HIS A 103 0.06 3.19 -4.75
CA HIS A 103 1.47 3.29 -5.15
C HIS A 103 1.85 2.17 -6.11
N LEU A 104 1.43 0.93 -5.85
CA LEU A 104 1.73 -0.20 -6.73
C LEU A 104 0.98 -0.14 -8.05
N ASP A 105 -0.28 0.32 -8.06
CA ASP A 105 -1.01 0.58 -9.30
C ASP A 105 -0.33 1.67 -10.15
N TYR A 106 0.14 2.74 -9.51
CA TYR A 106 0.92 3.77 -10.18
C TYR A 106 2.23 3.23 -10.78
N SER A 107 3.04 2.51 -9.99
CA SER A 107 4.30 1.92 -10.46
C SER A 107 4.09 0.97 -11.63
N LYS A 108 3.05 0.14 -11.58
CA LYS A 108 2.67 -0.75 -12.69
C LYS A 108 2.31 0.03 -13.97
N LYS A 109 1.55 1.11 -13.86
CA LYS A 109 1.17 1.97 -14.99
C LYS A 109 2.37 2.74 -15.56
N SER A 110 3.23 3.26 -14.70
CA SER A 110 4.44 3.98 -15.12
C SER A 110 5.36 3.07 -15.94
N HIS A 111 5.65 1.87 -15.46
CA HIS A 111 6.50 0.93 -16.19
C HIS A 111 5.88 0.48 -17.52
N ALA A 112 4.56 0.29 -17.57
CA ALA A 112 3.88 -0.02 -18.83
C ALA A 112 4.00 1.15 -19.85
N ASN A 113 3.96 2.40 -19.39
CA ASN A 113 4.19 3.56 -20.26
C ASN A 113 5.64 3.65 -20.74
N ASP A 114 6.62 3.40 -19.85
CA ASP A 114 8.04 3.37 -20.21
C ASP A 114 8.32 2.29 -21.29
N GLU A 115 7.72 1.10 -21.15
CA GLU A 115 7.80 0.03 -22.16
C GLU A 115 7.29 0.49 -23.53
N VAL A 116 6.20 1.26 -23.57
CA VAL A 116 5.63 1.81 -24.81
C VAL A 116 6.55 2.88 -25.42
N GLU A 117 7.12 3.76 -24.60
CA GLU A 117 8.05 4.81 -25.05
C GLU A 117 9.36 4.21 -25.60
N ILE A 118 9.92 3.21 -24.93
CA ILE A 118 11.09 2.45 -25.41
C ILE A 118 10.75 1.73 -26.72
N ALA A 119 9.58 1.10 -26.82
CA ALA A 119 9.15 0.47 -28.08
C ALA A 119 8.89 1.48 -29.21
N ALA A 120 8.59 2.74 -28.88
CA ALA A 120 8.34 3.80 -29.86
C ALA A 120 9.62 4.50 -30.35
N THR A 121 10.68 4.53 -29.54
CA THR A 121 11.94 5.24 -29.86
C THR A 121 12.80 4.53 -30.90
N LEU A 122 12.59 3.25 -31.16
CA LEU A 122 13.32 2.50 -32.19
C LEU A 122 12.40 1.69 -33.10
N ARG A 123 11.88 2.35 -34.14
CA ARG A 123 11.08 1.72 -35.19
C ARG A 123 11.80 1.77 -36.53
N GLY A 124 11.61 0.71 -37.31
CA GLY A 124 12.02 0.66 -38.71
C GLY A 124 11.25 1.70 -39.53
N ARG A 125 11.72 1.96 -40.75
CA ARG A 125 11.09 2.93 -41.66
C ARG A 125 9.64 2.56 -42.04
N ASP A 126 9.26 1.30 -41.85
CA ASP A 126 7.93 0.72 -42.05
C ASP A 126 7.06 0.72 -40.78
N GLY A 127 7.56 1.28 -39.66
CA GLY A 127 6.88 1.29 -38.37
C GLY A 127 7.02 -0.02 -37.57
N SER A 128 7.70 -1.03 -38.10
CA SER A 128 7.95 -2.29 -37.40
C SER A 128 9.01 -2.11 -36.30
N ALA A 129 9.03 -3.03 -35.32
CA ALA A 129 10.11 -3.06 -34.32
C ALA A 129 11.45 -3.37 -35.00
N VAL A 130 12.50 -2.61 -34.69
CA VAL A 130 13.84 -2.87 -35.25
C VAL A 130 14.41 -4.18 -34.66
N PRO A 131 14.85 -5.13 -35.49
CA PRO A 131 15.42 -6.38 -35.01
C PRO A 131 16.80 -6.16 -34.36
N VAL A 132 17.11 -6.97 -33.34
CA VAL A 132 18.35 -6.87 -32.53
C VAL A 132 19.63 -6.97 -33.39
N SER A 133 19.60 -7.70 -34.51
CA SER A 133 20.73 -7.80 -35.44
C SER A 133 21.11 -6.47 -36.10
N GLU A 134 20.15 -5.56 -36.29
CA GLU A 134 20.42 -4.22 -36.81
C GLU A 134 20.99 -3.30 -35.73
N LEU A 135 20.55 -3.46 -34.48
CA LEU A 135 21.08 -2.72 -33.33
C LEU A 135 22.56 -3.04 -33.07
N GLN A 136 22.97 -4.29 -33.25
CA GLN A 136 24.37 -4.71 -33.09
C GLN A 136 25.34 -4.04 -34.07
N LYS A 137 24.85 -3.44 -35.16
CA LYS A 137 25.70 -2.66 -36.08
C LYS A 137 26.12 -1.29 -35.51
N TYR A 138 25.41 -0.79 -34.52
CA TYR A 138 25.63 0.55 -33.93
C TYR A 138 26.37 0.53 -32.59
N VAL A 139 26.53 -0.64 -31.97
CA VAL A 139 27.24 -0.81 -30.70
C VAL A 139 28.52 -1.60 -30.99
N LYS A 140 29.69 -0.95 -30.83
CA LYS A 140 31.02 -1.57 -30.96
C LYS A 140 31.45 -2.22 -29.65
#